data_AF-A0ABD0Q751-F1
#
_entry.id   AF-A0ABD0Q751-F1
#
_cell.length_a   1.000
_cell.length_b   1.000
_cell.length_c   1.000
_cell.angle_alpha   90.00
_cell.angle_beta   90.00
_cell.angle_gamma   90.00
#
_symmetry.space_group_name_H-M   'P 1'
#
loop_
_entity.id
_entity.type
_entity.pdbx_description
1 polymer ?
#
loop_
_entity_poly.entity_id
_entity_poly.type
_entity_poly.pdbx_seq_one_letter_code
_entity_poly.pdbx_strand_id
1 'polypeptide(L)'
;APGYGDVRLSLELIPDTVNLEEPFDITCKITNCSERTMDLVLEMCNTRSIHWCGVSGRQLGKLSPSASLSIPLKLLSSVQGLQ
;
A
#
# COMPACT_ATOMS: atom_id res chain seq x y z
N ALA A 1 15.26 -8.20 12.10
CA ALA A 1 14.39 -7.44 11.18
C ALA A 1 14.14 -8.29 9.93
N PRO A 2 13.02 -8.12 9.21
CA PRO A 2 12.83 -8.78 7.91
C PRO A 2 13.97 -8.42 6.95
N GLY A 3 14.39 -9.37 6.12
CA GLY A 3 15.35 -9.11 5.04
C GLY A 3 14.69 -8.35 3.89
N TYR A 4 15.50 -7.65 3.08
CA TYR A 4 15.02 -7.12 1.81
C TYR A 4 14.50 -8.28 0.94
N GLY A 5 13.24 -8.19 0.49
CA GLY A 5 12.59 -9.26 -0.28
C GLY A 5 11.67 -10.19 0.51
N ASP A 6 11.62 -10.08 1.85
CA ASP A 6 10.69 -10.86 2.69
C ASP A 6 9.21 -10.50 2.44
N VAL A 7 8.95 -9.27 1.99
CA VAL A 7 7.62 -8.76 1.66
C VAL A 7 7.66 -8.12 0.30
N ARG A 8 6.73 -8.50 -0.57
CA ARG A 8 6.52 -7.87 -1.87
C ARG A 8 5.25 -7.04 -1.84
N LEU A 9 5.35 -5.79 -2.27
CA LEU A 9 4.21 -4.90 -2.50
C LEU A 9 4.00 -4.73 -4.01
N SER A 10 2.78 -4.87 -4.49
CA SER A 10 2.40 -4.58 -5.87
C SER A 10 1.05 -3.88 -5.94
N LEU A 11 0.85 -3.02 -6.94
CA LEU A 11 -0.46 -2.43 -7.21
C LEU A 11 -1.31 -3.42 -8.03
N GLU A 12 -2.49 -3.77 -7.52
CA GLU A 12 -3.47 -4.55 -8.27
C GLU A 12 -4.45 -3.65 -9.02
N LEU A 13 -4.81 -2.51 -8.43
CA LEU A 13 -5.67 -1.52 -9.04
C LEU A 13 -5.13 -0.14 -8.76
N ILE A 14 -4.94 0.63 -9.83
CA ILE A 14 -4.62 2.05 -9.80
C ILE A 14 -5.27 2.67 -11.03
N PRO A 15 -5.98 3.80 -10.91
CA PRO A 15 -6.50 4.51 -12.07
C PRO A 15 -5.37 5.08 -12.93
N ASP A 16 -5.57 5.09 -14.25
CA ASP A 16 -4.60 5.67 -15.21
C ASP A 16 -4.51 7.19 -15.08
N THR A 17 -5.63 7.84 -14.74
CA THR A 17 -5.74 9.29 -14.56
C THR A 17 -6.59 9.59 -13.32
N VAL A 18 -6.23 10.64 -12.60
CA VAL A 18 -6.93 11.12 -11.40
C VAL A 18 -7.08 12.63 -11.46
N ASN A 19 -8.15 13.14 -10.85
CA ASN A 19 -8.29 14.57 -10.65
C ASN A 19 -7.39 15.01 -9.48
N LEU A 20 -6.73 16.15 -9.63
CA LEU A 20 -5.93 16.72 -8.55
C LEU A 20 -6.83 17.13 -7.39
N GLU A 21 -6.32 16.94 -6.17
CA GLU A 21 -6.98 17.27 -4.91
C GLU A 21 -8.32 16.53 -4.67
N GLU A 22 -8.65 15.55 -5.51
CA GLU A 22 -9.78 14.63 -5.29
C GLU A 22 -9.27 13.26 -4.82
N PRO A 23 -9.86 12.68 -3.76
CA PRO A 23 -9.50 11.34 -3.31
C PRO A 23 -9.87 10.26 -4.34
N PHE A 24 -8.96 9.31 -4.55
CA PHE A 24 -9.18 8.13 -5.37
C PHE A 24 -8.70 6.86 -4.66
N ASP A 25 -9.26 5.73 -5.08
CA ASP A 25 -8.96 4.42 -4.50
C ASP A 25 -7.87 3.70 -5.31
N ILE A 26 -6.98 3.02 -4.59
CA ILE A 26 -6.03 2.05 -5.12
C ILE A 26 -6.17 0.74 -4.34
N THR A 27 -5.74 -0.37 -4.95
CA THR A 27 -5.61 -1.65 -4.26
C THR A 27 -4.15 -2.10 -4.30
N CYS A 28 -3.57 -2.25 -3.12
CA CYS A 28 -2.24 -2.80 -2.93
C CYS A 28 -2.34 -4.28 -2.56
N LYS A 29 -1.52 -5.13 -3.19
CA LYS A 29 -1.29 -6.50 -2.76
C LYS A 29 0.02 -6.61 -2.03
N ILE A 30 -0.03 -7.14 -0.82
CA ILE A 30 1.12 -7.52 -0.02
C ILE A 30 1.26 -9.03 -0.11
N THR A 31 2.43 -9.52 -0.49
CA THR A 31 2.77 -10.95 -0.48
C THR A 31 3.89 -11.18 0.52
N ASN A 32 3.70 -12.14 1.43
CA ASN A 32 4.78 -12.62 2.28
C ASN A 32 5.64 -13.60 1.46
N CYS A 33 6.86 -13.19 1.15
CA CYS A 33 7.83 -13.97 0.39
C CYS A 33 8.87 -14.66 1.29
N SER A 34 8.68 -14.62 2.61
CA SER A 34 9.54 -15.32 3.56
C SER A 34 9.02 -16.71 3.90
N GLU A 35 9.89 -17.53 4.48
CA GLU A 35 9.58 -18.88 4.98
C GLU A 35 8.81 -18.90 6.32
N ARG A 36 8.44 -17.74 6.88
CA ARG A 36 7.81 -17.63 8.21
C ARG A 36 6.54 -16.80 8.17
N THR A 37 5.64 -17.04 9.12
CA THR A 37 4.45 -16.19 9.30
C THR A 37 4.90 -14.82 9.79
N MET A 38 4.38 -13.75 9.19
CA MET A 38 4.64 -12.37 9.59
C MET A 38 3.43 -11.76 10.27
N ASP A 39 3.64 -10.89 11.25
CA ASP A 39 2.59 -10.02 11.78
C ASP A 39 2.83 -8.61 11.25
N LEU A 40 1.88 -8.07 10.48
CA LEU A 40 2.10 -6.89 9.65
C LEU A 40 1.34 -5.67 10.20
N VAL A 41 2.02 -4.53 10.18
CA VAL A 41 1.46 -3.20 10.47
C VAL A 41 1.60 -2.33 9.23
N LEU A 42 0.52 -1.65 8.86
CA LEU A 42 0.52 -0.68 7.78
C LEU A 42 0.87 0.70 8.32
N GLU A 43 2.02 1.23 7.91
CA GLU A 43 2.38 2.63 8.10
C GLU A 43 2.23 3.39 6.78
N MET A 44 1.47 4.49 6.81
CA MET A 44 1.23 5.39 5.69
C MET A 44 1.93 6.71 5.97
N CYS A 45 2.88 7.05 5.10
CA CYS A 45 3.59 8.32 5.17
C CYS A 45 3.23 9.15 3.94
N ASN A 46 2.76 10.37 4.18
CA ASN A 46 2.54 11.34 3.11
C ASN A 46 3.87 11.72 2.47
N THR A 47 3.80 12.05 1.18
CA THR A 47 4.90 12.68 0.46
C THR A 47 4.51 14.11 0.12
N ARG A 48 5.36 14.82 -0.62
CA ARG A 48 5.01 16.16 -1.12
C ARG A 48 3.84 16.14 -2.10
N SER A 49 3.67 15.06 -2.84
CA SER A 49 2.69 14.94 -3.93
C SER A 49 1.50 14.05 -3.58
N ILE A 50 1.70 13.05 -2.72
CA ILE A 50 0.69 12.05 -2.36
C ILE A 50 0.32 12.17 -0.90
N HIS A 51 -0.98 12.26 -0.61
CA HIS A 51 -1.51 12.30 0.75
C HIS A 51 -2.49 11.16 0.95
N TRP A 52 -2.27 10.35 1.98
CA TRP A 52 -3.10 9.19 2.29
C TRP A 52 -4.35 9.62 3.06
N CYS A 53 -5.50 9.11 2.62
CA CYS A 53 -6.79 9.29 3.28
C CYS A 53 -7.08 8.02 4.11
N GLY A 54 -6.50 7.92 5.30
CA GLY A 54 -6.66 6.73 6.14
C GLY A 54 -5.90 6.78 7.46
N VAL A 55 -5.98 5.69 8.21
CA VAL A 55 -5.34 5.54 9.53
C VAL A 55 -4.02 4.77 9.41
N SER A 56 -2.90 5.42 9.71
CA SER A 56 -1.58 4.78 9.84
C SER A 56 -1.48 3.95 11.11
N GLY A 57 -0.52 3.02 11.18
CA GLY A 57 -0.33 2.12 12.31
C GLY A 57 -1.38 1.01 12.41
N ARG A 58 -2.15 0.79 11.33
CA ARG A 58 -3.21 -0.23 11.32
C ARG A 58 -2.59 -1.64 11.31
N GLN A 59 -3.03 -2.48 12.25
CA GLN A 59 -2.73 -3.91 12.23
C GLN A 59 -3.41 -4.56 11.03
N LEU A 60 -2.60 -5.17 10.15
CA LEU A 60 -3.08 -6.02 9.06
C LEU A 60 -3.19 -7.48 9.51
N GLY A 61 -2.54 -7.82 10.63
CA GLY A 61 -2.55 -9.14 11.24
C GLY A 61 -1.52 -10.08 10.62
N LYS A 62 -1.70 -11.37 10.92
CA LYS A 62 -0.77 -12.42 10.53
C LYS A 62 -0.95 -12.84 9.08
N LEU A 63 0.15 -12.87 8.33
CA LEU A 63 0.22 -13.35 6.96
C LEU A 63 1.18 -14.56 6.88
N SER A 64 0.64 -15.72 6.55
CA SER A 64 1.40 -16.98 6.41
C SER A 64 2.43 -16.92 5.28
N PRO A 65 3.46 -17.80 5.26
CA PRO A 65 4.39 -17.91 4.14
C PRO A 65 3.68 -18.05 2.79
N SER A 66 4.17 -17.35 1.76
CA SER A 66 3.63 -17.33 0.40
C SER A 66 2.19 -16.80 0.25
N ALA A 67 1.54 -16.41 1.35
CA ALA A 67 0.19 -15.85 1.31
C ALA A 67 0.21 -14.39 0.86
N SER A 68 -0.92 -13.93 0.33
CA SER A 68 -1.12 -12.53 -0.08
C SER A 68 -2.36 -11.92 0.57
N LEU A 69 -2.31 -10.61 0.78
CA LEU A 69 -3.39 -9.78 1.29
C LEU A 69 -3.57 -8.58 0.36
N SER A 70 -4.80 -8.38 -0.13
CA SER A 70 -5.17 -7.17 -0.89
C SER A 70 -5.79 -6.15 0.04
N ILE A 71 -5.33 -4.90 -0.05
CA ILE A 71 -5.69 -3.81 0.84
C ILE A 71 -6.16 -2.64 -0.02
N PRO A 72 -7.44 -2.25 0.09
CA PRO A 72 -7.91 -1.00 -0.51
C PRO A 72 -7.38 0.18 0.31
N LEU A 73 -6.81 1.16 -0.39
CA LEU A 73 -6.31 2.39 0.19
C LEU A 73 -6.89 3.57 -0.58
N LYS A 74 -7.06 4.70 0.10
CA LYS A 74 -7.53 5.94 -0.50
C LYS A 74 -6.45 7.00 -0.34
N LEU A 75 -6.21 7.76 -1.39
CA LEU A 75 -5.22 8.86 -1.38
C LEU A 75 -5.64 9.96 -2.36
N LEU A 76 -5.00 11.12 -2.24
CA LEU A 76 -5.15 12.24 -3.15
C LEU A 76 -3.78 12.64 -3.71
N SER A 77 -3.78 13.12 -4.96
CA SER A 77 -2.61 13.72 -5.59
C SER A 77 -2.72 15.24 -5.55
N SER A 78 -1.61 15.91 -5.23
CA SER A 78 -1.52 17.38 -5.14
C SER A 78 -0.68 18.01 -6.25
N VAL A 79 -0.09 17.19 -7.13
CA VAL A 79 0.69 17.66 -8.28
C VAL A 79 0.31 16.91 -9.54
N GLN A 80 0.43 17.57 -10.69
CA GLN A 80 0.21 16.97 -12.00
C GLN A 80 1.27 15.88 -12.28
N GLY A 81 0.84 14.76 -12.86
CA GLY A 81 1.72 13.70 -13.34
C GLY A 81 2.37 14.04 -14.69
N LEU A 82 2.98 13.04 -15.34
CA LEU A 82 3.43 13.18 -16.72
C LEU A 82 2.21 13.38 -17.66
N GLN A 83 2.29 14.37 -18.55
CA GLN A 83 1.37 14.54 -19.68
C GLN A 83 1.85 13.78 -20.91
#